data_AF-A0A7S0MFV1-F1
#
_entry.id   AF-A0A7S0MFV1-F1
#
_cell.length_a   1.000
_cell.length_b   1.000
_cell.length_c   1.000
_cell.angle_alpha   90.00
_cell.angle_beta   90.00
_cell.angle_gamma   90.00
#
_symmetry.space_group_name_H-M   'P 1'
#
loop_
_entity.id
_entity.type
_entity.pdbx_description
1 polymer ?
#
loop_
_entity_poly.entity_id
_entity_poly.type
_entity_poly.pdbx_seq_one_letter_code
_entity_poly.pdbx_strand_id
1 'polypeptide(L)'
;TVPPEDLECAWLACEAVYAPEELIRGKMEGNYDLIESHVYLKSDAHASSYLVVRSRPSPDTVYVVFRGTQDLSDMIADFNCQPREIDTIDDLAESLYVHGGIYETSKQSMKKIFARLNEENQRRPIVKVIFTGHSLGGACALAARFIALEQAELQATTSKMAKRS
;
A
#
# COMPACT_ATOMS: atom_id res chain seq x y z
N THR A 1 7.13 -7.82 17.72
CA THR A 1 7.88 -6.57 17.44
C THR A 1 8.34 -6.61 16.00
N VAL A 2 8.37 -5.47 15.30
CA VAL A 2 8.87 -5.42 13.92
C VAL A 2 10.40 -5.57 13.95
N PRO A 3 11.00 -6.45 13.13
CA PRO A 3 12.46 -6.58 13.05
C PRO A 3 13.15 -5.26 12.67
N PRO A 4 14.33 -4.94 13.25
CA PRO A 4 15.05 -3.71 12.93
C PRO A 4 15.34 -3.52 11.43
N GLU A 5 15.67 -4.60 10.73
CA GLU A 5 15.92 -4.62 9.29
C GLU A 5 14.69 -4.21 8.48
N ASP A 6 13.49 -4.60 8.93
CA ASP A 6 12.24 -4.21 8.27
C ASP A 6 11.92 -2.74 8.53
N LEU A 7 12.29 -2.20 9.71
CA LEU A 7 12.11 -0.79 10.04
C LEU A 7 13.03 0.10 9.22
N GLU A 8 14.31 -0.26 9.11
CA GLU A 8 15.27 0.42 8.25
C GLU A 8 14.82 0.35 6.79
N CYS A 9 14.36 -0.83 6.35
CA CYS A 9 13.85 -0.98 5.01
C CYS A 9 12.58 -0.13 4.76
N ALA A 10 11.67 -0.07 5.72
CA ALA A 10 10.49 0.78 5.60
C ALA A 10 10.86 2.27 5.56
N TRP A 11 11.86 2.69 6.35
CA TRP A 11 12.33 4.07 6.40
C TRP A 11 12.92 4.54 5.07
N LEU A 12 13.88 3.79 4.52
CA LEU A 12 14.52 4.15 3.25
C LEU A 12 13.51 4.21 2.10
N ALA A 13 12.57 3.27 2.05
CA ALA A 13 11.54 3.26 1.02
C ALA A 13 10.56 4.44 1.17
N CYS A 14 10.22 4.83 2.42
CA CYS A 14 9.46 6.06 2.70
C CYS A 14 10.17 7.33 2.23
N GLU A 15 11.51 7.40 2.32
CA GLU A 15 12.28 8.53 1.80
C GLU A 15 12.36 8.51 0.27
N ALA A 16 12.41 7.33 -0.34
CA ALA A 16 12.53 7.16 -1.78
C ALA A 16 11.25 7.55 -2.53
N VAL A 17 10.07 7.32 -1.96
CA VAL A 17 8.79 7.64 -2.63
C VAL A 17 8.57 9.15 -2.84
N TYR A 18 9.36 10.02 -2.21
CA TYR A 18 9.36 11.47 -2.46
C TYR A 18 10.34 11.92 -3.54
N ALA A 19 11.22 11.03 -4.03
CA ALA A 19 12.17 11.37 -5.07
C ALA A 19 11.50 11.40 -6.45
N PRO A 20 12.02 12.20 -7.40
CA PRO A 20 11.69 12.06 -8.82
C PRO A 20 11.92 10.62 -9.28
N GLU A 21 11.08 10.13 -10.20
CA GLU A 21 11.10 8.73 -10.65
C GLU A 21 12.47 8.28 -11.15
N GLU A 22 13.19 9.19 -11.83
CA GLU A 22 14.53 8.94 -12.38
C GLU A 22 15.57 8.69 -11.28
N LEU A 23 15.33 9.19 -10.06
CA LEU A 23 16.24 9.09 -8.92
C LEU A 23 15.85 7.98 -7.93
N ILE A 24 14.63 7.43 -8.02
CA ILE A 24 14.16 6.36 -7.13
C ILE A 24 15.12 5.17 -7.18
N ARG A 25 15.50 4.73 -8.38
CA ARG A 25 16.40 3.57 -8.57
C ARG A 25 17.75 3.76 -7.87
N GLY A 26 18.35 4.95 -8.00
CA GLY A 26 19.63 5.26 -7.36
C GLY A 26 19.52 5.32 -5.83
N LYS A 27 18.43 5.86 -5.29
CA LYS A 27 18.18 5.87 -3.83
C LYS A 27 17.98 4.47 -3.25
N MET A 28 17.49 3.54 -4.06
CA MET A 28 17.17 2.16 -3.67
C MET A 28 18.29 1.16 -3.99
N GLU A 29 19.36 1.64 -4.63
CA GLU A 29 20.47 0.80 -5.05
C GLU A 29 21.16 0.14 -3.84
N GLY A 30 21.51 -1.13 -3.97
CA GLY A 30 22.13 -1.93 -2.90
C GLY A 30 21.12 -2.70 -2.04
N ASN A 31 20.00 -2.07 -1.66
CA ASN A 31 19.07 -2.65 -0.67
C ASN A 31 17.78 -3.22 -1.27
N TYR A 32 17.36 -2.79 -2.47
CA TYR A 32 16.09 -3.21 -3.06
C TYR A 32 16.17 -3.55 -4.55
N ASP A 33 15.17 -4.34 -4.97
CA ASP A 33 14.75 -4.42 -6.35
C ASP A 33 13.45 -3.62 -6.52
N LEU A 34 13.47 -2.61 -7.40
CA LEU A 34 12.27 -1.84 -7.75
C LEU A 34 11.31 -2.72 -8.57
N ILE A 35 10.12 -2.98 -8.03
CA ILE A 35 9.03 -3.70 -8.72
C ILE A 35 8.19 -2.73 -9.53
N GLU A 36 7.73 -1.66 -8.90
CA GLU A 36 6.83 -0.67 -9.50
C GLU A 36 7.00 0.68 -8.83
N SER A 37 6.93 1.76 -9.61
CA SER A 37 6.77 3.12 -9.12
C SER A 37 5.62 3.77 -9.87
N HIS A 38 4.85 4.60 -9.17
CA HIS A 38 3.88 5.45 -9.81
C HIS A 38 3.82 6.82 -9.14
N VAL A 39 4.10 7.85 -9.92
CA VAL A 39 4.04 9.24 -9.49
C VAL A 39 2.80 9.87 -10.10
N TYR A 40 1.82 10.19 -9.26
CA TYR A 40 0.66 11.00 -9.66
C TYR A 40 1.02 12.48 -9.59
N LEU A 41 0.57 13.24 -10.59
CA LEU A 41 0.73 14.70 -10.61
C LEU A 41 -0.33 15.36 -9.72
N LYS A 42 -0.07 16.58 -9.22
CA LYS A 42 -0.98 17.30 -8.30
C LYS A 42 -2.40 17.50 -8.87
N SER A 43 -2.60 17.34 -10.18
CA SER A 43 -3.91 17.38 -10.85
C SER A 43 -4.74 16.09 -10.72
N ASP A 44 -4.12 14.96 -10.36
CA ASP A 44 -4.80 13.68 -10.16
C ASP A 44 -5.29 13.58 -8.71
N ALA A 45 -6.36 14.31 -8.40
CA ALA A 45 -6.89 14.52 -7.04
C ALA A 45 -7.42 13.26 -6.32
N HIS A 46 -7.28 12.07 -6.92
CA HIS A 46 -7.94 10.85 -6.44
C HIS A 46 -6.99 9.66 -6.21
N ALA A 47 -5.69 9.83 -6.41
CA ALA A 47 -4.73 8.75 -6.23
C ALA A 47 -3.43 9.22 -5.56
N SER A 48 -2.91 8.39 -4.66
CA SER A 48 -1.66 8.65 -3.96
C SER A 48 -0.50 8.07 -4.76
N SER A 49 0.58 8.86 -4.91
CA SER A 49 1.83 8.29 -5.46
C SER A 49 2.29 7.14 -4.57
N TYR A 50 2.83 6.10 -5.18
CA TYR A 50 3.27 4.91 -4.47
C TYR A 50 4.50 4.26 -5.10
N LEU A 51 5.12 3.40 -4.30
CA LEU A 51 6.30 2.63 -4.64
C LEU A 51 6.10 1.19 -4.16
N VAL A 52 6.41 0.22 -5.00
CA VAL A 52 6.46 -1.21 -4.66
C VAL A 52 7.90 -1.69 -4.84
N VAL A 53 8.51 -2.17 -3.75
CA VAL A 53 9.91 -2.62 -3.76
C VAL A 53 10.06 -3.96 -3.05
N ARG A 54 10.98 -4.79 -3.53
CA ARG A 54 11.38 -6.03 -2.87
C ARG A 54 12.68 -5.81 -2.11
N SER A 55 12.72 -6.24 -0.86
CA SER A 55 13.97 -6.22 -0.09
C SER A 55 14.95 -7.24 -0.65
N ARG A 56 16.23 -6.86 -0.82
CA ARG A 56 17.29 -7.81 -1.14
C ARG A 56 17.73 -8.64 0.07
N PRO A 57 17.88 -8.06 1.28
CA PRO A 57 18.14 -8.84 2.50
C PRO A 57 17.05 -9.88 2.82
N SER A 58 15.79 -9.58 2.47
CA SER A 58 14.63 -10.44 2.70
C SER A 58 13.85 -10.62 1.39
N PRO A 59 14.34 -11.49 0.48
CA PRO A 59 13.85 -11.58 -0.90
C PRO A 59 12.41 -12.06 -1.03
N ASP A 60 11.81 -12.56 0.04
CA ASP A 60 10.40 -12.96 0.12
C ASP A 60 9.48 -11.83 0.65
N THR A 61 10.04 -10.66 0.97
CA THR A 61 9.34 -9.51 1.54
C THR A 61 9.24 -8.37 0.53
N VAL A 62 8.02 -7.88 0.33
CA VAL A 62 7.69 -6.74 -0.53
C VAL A 62 7.09 -5.61 0.30
N TYR A 63 7.49 -4.39 -0.02
CA TYR A 63 7.05 -3.16 0.63
C TYR A 63 6.18 -2.39 -0.35
N VAL A 64 4.98 -2.03 0.09
CA VAL A 64 4.07 -1.12 -0.61
C VAL A 64 4.08 0.19 0.16
N VAL A 65 4.65 1.21 -0.46
CA VAL A 65 4.93 2.50 0.17
C VAL A 65 4.09 3.58 -0.46
N PHE A 66 3.29 4.26 0.35
CA PHE A 66 2.51 5.40 -0.08
C PHE A 66 3.23 6.70 0.24
N ARG A 67 3.31 7.60 -0.74
CA ARG A 67 3.78 8.96 -0.54
C ARG A 67 2.73 9.74 0.27
N GLY A 68 3.19 10.56 1.21
CA GLY A 68 2.33 11.57 1.82
C GLY A 68 2.23 12.84 0.96
N THR A 69 1.37 13.76 1.38
CA THR A 69 1.28 15.09 0.77
C THR A 69 2.47 15.94 1.19
N GLN A 70 2.96 16.82 0.30
CA GLN A 70 3.99 17.81 0.66
C GLN A 70 3.44 18.92 1.56
N ASP A 71 2.14 19.24 1.42
CA ASP A 71 1.45 20.28 2.17
C ASP A 71 0.32 19.67 3.01
N LEU A 72 0.55 19.53 4.33
CA LEU A 72 -0.42 18.94 5.26
C LEU A 72 -1.63 19.85 5.51
N SER A 73 -1.46 21.14 5.30
CA SER A 73 -2.52 22.15 5.46
C SER A 73 -3.59 22.04 4.38
N ASP A 74 -3.18 21.90 3.12
CA ASP A 74 -4.07 21.73 1.97
C ASP A 74 -4.85 20.41 2.06
N MET A 75 -4.16 19.38 2.54
CA MET A 75 -4.72 18.05 2.73
C MET A 75 -5.92 18.00 3.70
N ILE A 76 -5.85 18.71 4.84
CA ILE A 76 -6.97 18.77 5.80
C ILE A 76 -8.18 19.47 5.18
N ALA A 77 -7.96 20.45 4.31
CA ALA A 77 -9.02 21.17 3.62
C ALA A 77 -9.67 20.35 2.49
N ASP A 78 -8.86 19.56 1.77
CA ASP A 78 -9.32 18.72 0.65
C ASP A 78 -9.91 17.36 1.10
N PHE A 79 -9.69 16.97 2.36
CA PHE A 79 -10.20 15.70 2.87
C PHE A 79 -11.70 15.72 3.10
N ASN A 80 -12.40 14.93 2.28
CA ASN A 80 -13.75 14.50 2.62
C ASN A 80 -13.71 13.55 3.82
N CYS A 81 -13.89 14.10 5.03
CA CYS A 81 -13.86 13.41 6.32
C CYS A 81 -15.06 12.49 6.60
N GLN A 82 -15.88 12.19 5.60
CA GLN A 82 -16.99 11.27 5.80
C GLN A 82 -16.46 9.88 6.17
N PRO A 83 -16.89 9.32 7.31
CA PRO A 83 -16.48 7.99 7.72
C PRO A 83 -17.03 6.96 6.72
N ARG A 84 -16.23 5.94 6.44
CA ARG A 84 -16.59 4.79 5.63
C ARG A 84 -16.47 3.53 6.48
N GLU A 85 -17.53 2.74 6.50
CA GLU A 85 -17.53 1.42 7.16
C GLU A 85 -16.71 0.40 6.36
N ILE A 86 -16.01 -0.48 7.07
CA ILE A 86 -15.28 -1.63 6.53
C ILE A 86 -16.08 -2.89 6.88
N ASP A 87 -16.70 -3.48 5.87
CA ASP A 87 -17.71 -4.53 6.03
C ASP A 87 -17.13 -5.93 6.32
N THR A 88 -15.81 -6.09 6.32
CA THR A 88 -15.15 -7.38 6.09
C THR A 88 -14.47 -7.98 7.31
N ILE A 89 -14.37 -7.25 8.43
CA ILE A 89 -13.77 -7.83 9.64
C ILE A 89 -14.90 -8.38 10.52
N ASP A 90 -15.45 -9.53 10.10
CA ASP A 90 -16.55 -10.25 10.77
C ASP A 90 -16.25 -10.55 12.26
N ASP A 91 -14.98 -10.61 12.64
CA ASP A 91 -14.51 -10.88 14.01
C ASP A 91 -14.39 -9.62 14.90
N LEU A 92 -14.66 -8.41 14.38
CA LEU A 92 -14.73 -7.23 15.22
C LEU A 92 -16.11 -7.14 15.90
N ALA A 93 -16.09 -6.93 17.22
CA ALA A 93 -17.31 -6.76 18.00
C ALA A 93 -18.09 -5.46 17.65
N GLU A 94 -17.47 -4.55 16.89
CA GLU A 94 -18.02 -3.25 16.50
C GLU A 94 -17.64 -2.91 15.05
N SER A 95 -18.50 -2.16 14.36
CA SER A 95 -18.23 -1.65 13.01
C SER A 95 -16.95 -0.81 12.97
N LEU A 96 -16.03 -1.16 12.07
CA LEU A 96 -14.79 -0.41 11.85
C LEU A 96 -15.03 0.71 10.83
N TYR A 97 -14.71 1.94 11.22
CA TYR A 97 -14.78 3.09 10.32
C TYR A 97 -13.38 3.62 9.98
N VAL A 98 -13.17 3.92 8.71
CA VAL A 98 -11.98 4.61 8.21
C VAL A 98 -12.38 5.94 7.56
N HIS A 99 -11.42 6.82 7.38
CA HIS A 99 -11.65 8.06 6.65
C HIS A 99 -11.94 7.77 5.16
N GLY A 100 -13.15 8.12 4.68
CA GLY A 100 -13.63 7.75 3.34
C GLY A 100 -12.72 8.24 2.21
N GLY A 101 -12.27 9.49 2.25
CA GLY A 101 -11.32 10.02 1.26
C GLY A 101 -10.00 9.25 1.18
N ILE A 102 -9.42 8.86 2.32
CA ILE A 102 -8.18 8.09 2.40
C ILE A 102 -8.41 6.69 1.84
N TYR A 103 -9.53 6.05 2.21
CA TYR A 103 -9.86 4.72 1.72
C TYR A 103 -10.02 4.70 0.19
N GLU A 104 -10.79 5.63 -0.39
CA GLU A 104 -10.99 5.68 -1.84
C GLU A 104 -9.67 5.94 -2.59
N THR A 105 -8.83 6.85 -2.07
CA THR A 105 -7.51 7.15 -2.62
C THR A 105 -6.60 5.91 -2.62
N SER A 106 -6.58 5.17 -1.50
CA SER A 106 -5.84 3.91 -1.40
C SER A 106 -6.41 2.85 -2.32
N LYS A 107 -7.73 2.70 -2.39
CA LYS A 107 -8.41 1.66 -3.19
C LYS A 107 -8.11 1.76 -4.68
N GLN A 108 -8.04 2.97 -5.22
CA GLN A 108 -7.66 3.17 -6.62
C GLN A 108 -6.24 2.69 -6.91
N SER A 109 -5.29 3.04 -6.03
CA SER A 109 -3.89 2.61 -6.14
C SER A 109 -3.76 1.10 -5.97
N MET A 110 -4.49 0.53 -5.00
CA MET A 110 -4.44 -0.90 -4.67
C MET A 110 -4.86 -1.81 -5.81
N LYS A 111 -5.76 -1.38 -6.72
CA LYS A 111 -6.09 -2.16 -7.92
C LYS A 111 -4.86 -2.47 -8.78
N LYS A 112 -4.02 -1.46 -9.04
CA LYS A 112 -2.79 -1.62 -9.82
C LYS A 112 -1.75 -2.43 -9.03
N ILE A 113 -1.58 -2.09 -7.76
CA ILE A 113 -0.63 -2.76 -6.86
C ILE A 113 -0.93 -4.26 -6.76
N PHE A 114 -2.19 -4.68 -6.59
CA PHE A 114 -2.52 -6.12 -6.52
C PHE A 114 -2.20 -6.86 -7.81
N ALA A 115 -2.49 -6.27 -8.97
CA ALA A 115 -2.15 -6.89 -10.25
C ALA A 115 -0.63 -7.12 -10.33
N ARG A 116 0.16 -6.12 -9.97
CA ARG A 116 1.63 -6.21 -9.97
C ARG A 116 2.17 -7.17 -8.91
N LEU A 117 1.62 -7.18 -7.70
CA LEU A 117 1.99 -8.15 -6.65
C LEU A 117 1.69 -9.59 -7.09
N ASN A 118 0.56 -9.84 -7.76
CA ASN A 118 0.23 -11.16 -8.28
C ASN A 118 1.21 -11.62 -9.36
N GLU A 119 1.56 -10.74 -10.30
CA GLU A 119 2.57 -11.04 -11.33
C GLU A 119 3.94 -11.31 -10.71
N GLU A 120 4.37 -10.50 -9.74
CA GLU A 120 5.65 -10.71 -9.05
C GLU A 120 5.65 -11.99 -8.22
N ASN A 121 4.54 -12.33 -7.55
CA ASN A 121 4.43 -13.54 -6.75
C ASN A 121 4.56 -14.82 -7.60
N GLN A 122 4.09 -14.79 -8.85
CA GLN A 122 4.28 -15.89 -9.80
C GLN A 122 5.75 -16.08 -10.21
N ARG A 123 6.54 -15.00 -10.23
CA ARG A 123 7.96 -15.04 -10.62
C ARG A 123 8.89 -15.34 -9.44
N ARG A 124 8.63 -14.69 -8.31
CA ARG A 124 9.39 -14.77 -7.06
C ARG A 124 8.39 -14.76 -5.91
N PRO A 125 8.13 -15.92 -5.26
CA PRO A 125 7.16 -16.03 -4.18
C PRO A 125 7.31 -14.92 -3.14
N ILE A 126 6.18 -14.34 -2.77
CA ILE A 126 6.06 -13.30 -1.75
C ILE A 126 5.45 -13.97 -0.52
N VAL A 127 6.19 -13.98 0.57
CA VAL A 127 5.74 -14.51 1.87
C VAL A 127 5.17 -13.38 2.73
N LYS A 128 5.68 -12.16 2.54
CA LYS A 128 5.32 -11.02 3.38
C LYS A 128 5.13 -9.75 2.55
N VAL A 129 4.02 -9.05 2.81
CA VAL A 129 3.77 -7.70 2.28
C VAL A 129 3.67 -6.73 3.43
N ILE A 130 4.50 -5.69 3.41
CA ILE A 130 4.52 -4.60 4.39
C ILE A 130 3.95 -3.34 3.74
N PHE A 131 2.89 -2.81 4.32
CA PHE A 131 2.34 -1.51 3.92
C PHE A 131 2.95 -0.43 4.82
N THR A 132 3.47 0.63 4.23
CA THR A 132 4.08 1.75 4.99
C THR A 132 3.93 3.08 4.25
N GLY A 133 4.23 4.16 4.96
CA GLY A 133 4.23 5.51 4.42
C GLY A 133 4.39 6.54 5.54
N HIS A 134 4.86 7.74 5.19
CA HIS A 134 5.00 8.84 6.13
C HIS A 134 3.79 9.78 6.06
N SER A 135 3.36 10.30 7.22
CA SER A 135 2.22 11.21 7.34
C SER A 135 0.94 10.64 6.69
N LEU A 136 0.35 11.32 5.70
CA LEU A 136 -0.80 10.79 4.96
C LEU A 136 -0.51 9.42 4.33
N GLY A 137 0.71 9.22 3.84
CA GLY A 137 1.12 7.93 3.30
C GLY A 137 0.91 6.79 4.31
N GLY A 138 1.10 7.06 5.61
CA GLY A 138 0.84 6.10 6.67
C GLY A 138 -0.64 5.76 6.82
N ALA A 139 -1.52 6.77 6.72
CA ALA A 139 -2.96 6.54 6.75
C ALA A 139 -3.44 5.79 5.48
N CYS A 140 -2.90 6.14 4.32
CA CYS A 140 -3.14 5.41 3.06
C CYS A 140 -2.67 3.95 3.17
N ALA A 141 -1.50 3.70 3.77
CA ALA A 141 -0.95 2.37 3.99
C ALA A 141 -1.84 1.54 4.93
N LEU A 142 -2.37 2.14 5.99
CA LEU A 142 -3.31 1.47 6.89
C LEU A 142 -4.62 1.11 6.15
N ALA A 143 -5.20 2.05 5.40
CA ALA A 143 -6.38 1.76 4.58
C ALA A 143 -6.11 0.67 3.54
N ALA A 144 -4.95 0.71 2.88
CA ALA A 144 -4.50 -0.30 1.93
C ALA A 144 -4.39 -1.69 2.56
N ARG A 145 -3.96 -1.78 3.83
CA ARG A 145 -3.94 -3.05 4.56
C ARG A 145 -5.34 -3.62 4.73
N PHE A 146 -6.32 -2.80 5.11
CA PHE A 146 -7.71 -3.27 5.21
C PHE A 146 -8.23 -3.72 3.86
N ILE A 147 -8.04 -2.92 2.81
CA ILE A 147 -8.42 -3.28 1.42
C ILE A 147 -7.83 -4.63 0.99
N ALA A 148 -6.59 -4.93 1.40
CA ALA A 148 -5.95 -6.21 1.10
C ALA A 148 -6.56 -7.39 1.84
N LEU A 149 -7.02 -7.20 3.08
CA LEU A 149 -7.76 -8.23 3.80
C LEU A 149 -9.11 -8.49 3.13
N GLU A 150 -9.85 -7.45 2.75
CA GLU A 150 -11.14 -7.60 2.05
C GLU A 150 -10.97 -8.42 0.76
N GLN A 151 -9.93 -8.13 -0.03
CA GLN A 151 -9.67 -8.87 -1.27
C GLN A 151 -9.29 -10.32 -1.01
N ALA A 152 -8.48 -10.61 0.01
CA ALA A 152 -8.09 -11.97 0.35
C ALA A 152 -9.29 -12.83 0.77
N GLU A 153 -10.21 -12.27 1.54
CA GLU A 153 -11.44 -12.94 1.97
C GLU A 153 -12.40 -13.20 0.81
N LEU A 154 -12.60 -12.21 -0.07
CA LEU A 154 -13.40 -12.37 -1.28
C LEU A 154 -12.85 -13.48 -2.18
N GLN A 155 -11.52 -13.53 -2.36
CA GLN A 155 -10.87 -14.60 -3.14
C GLN A 155 -11.03 -15.98 -2.49
N ALA A 156 -10.87 -16.06 -1.16
CA ALA A 156 -11.04 -17.31 -0.41
C ALA A 156 -12.48 -17.83 -0.50
N THR A 157 -13.49 -16.95 -0.38
CA THR A 157 -14.91 -17.28 -0.49
C THR A 157 -15.26 -17.75 -1.90
N THR A 158 -14.82 -17.01 -2.93
CA THR A 158 -15.04 -17.38 -4.34
C THR A 158 -14.42 -18.75 -4.66
N SER A 159 -13.21 -19.02 -4.17
CA SER A 159 -12.53 -20.30 -4.36
C SER A 159 -13.25 -21.47 -3.69
N LYS A 160 -13.86 -21.26 -2.52
CA LYS A 160 -14.67 -22.27 -1.83
C LYS A 160 -15.95 -22.58 -2.61
N MET A 161 -16.59 -21.58 -3.21
CA MET A 161 -17.79 -21.77 -4.04
C MET A 161 -17.46 -22.55 -5.33
N ALA A 162 -16.37 -22.21 -6.01
CA ALA A 162 -15.95 -22.89 -7.25
C ALA A 162 -15.54 -24.36 -7.05
N LYS A 163 -15.13 -24.76 -5.83
CA LYS A 163 -14.83 -26.17 -5.50
C LYS A 163 -16.07 -26.99 -5.11
N ARG A 164 -17.22 -26.34 -4.92
CA ARG A 164 -18.49 -26.97 -4.54
C ARG A 164 -19.47 -27.15 -5.72
N SER A 165 -19.20 -26.49 -6.85
CA SER A 165 -19.88 -26.66 -8.15
C SER A 165 -19.21 -27.72 -8.99
#